data_AF-A0A399D9A2-F1
#
_entry.id   AF-A0A399D9A2-F1
#
_cell.length_a   1.000
_cell.length_b   1.000
_cell.length_c   1.000
_cell.angle_alpha   90.00
_cell.angle_beta   90.00
_cell.angle_gamma   90.00
#
_symmetry.space_group_name_H-M   'P 1'
#
loop_
_entity.id
_entity.type
_entity.pdbx_description
1 polymer ?
#
loop_
_entity_poly.entity_id
_entity_poly.type
_entity_poly.pdbx_seq_one_letter_code
_entity_poly.pdbx_strand_id
1 'polypeptide(L)'
;MNETVILQKIIKMTISNKPQTVFLRRLFFLVSLVIALTALGLFLLDFTLYGIAAVGVFALWFLFFQVADYQFIEFNDANDRIVLRYYKAVRFGKTSFNSIEFPQQILHNAHFENSFFGKMSDLTLIVKTRRGMAEYPSVSLTALPREERKRLKERFLQIMGV
;
A
#
# COMPACT_ATOMS: atom_id res chain seq x y z
N MET A 1 11.70 17.96 -31.92
CA MET A 1 11.32 16.83 -31.04
C MET A 1 12.59 16.47 -30.27
N ASN A 2 12.71 16.94 -29.02
CA ASN A 2 13.98 17.06 -28.29
C ASN A 2 14.50 15.71 -27.73
N GLU A 3 15.81 15.49 -27.84
CA GLU A 3 16.55 14.35 -27.26
C GLU A 3 16.32 14.15 -25.75
N THR A 4 15.96 15.22 -25.02
CA THR A 4 15.63 15.16 -23.59
C THR A 4 14.42 14.30 -23.28
N VAL A 5 13.44 14.20 -24.19
CA VAL A 5 12.25 13.33 -24.04
C VAL A 5 12.62 11.86 -24.23
N ILE A 6 13.57 11.58 -25.13
CA ILE A 6 14.06 10.23 -25.40
C ILE A 6 14.83 9.69 -24.19
N LEU A 7 15.65 10.53 -23.55
CA LEU A 7 16.42 10.15 -22.37
C LEU A 7 15.55 9.89 -21.13
N GLN A 8 14.44 10.63 -20.93
CA GLN A 8 13.51 10.35 -19.82
C GLN A 8 12.71 9.05 -20.02
N LYS A 9 12.44 8.65 -21.27
CA LYS A 9 11.78 7.38 -21.60
C LYS A 9 12.62 6.16 -21.19
N ILE A 10 13.94 6.31 -21.07
CA ILE A 10 14.88 5.24 -20.69
C ILE A 10 15.00 5.08 -19.16
N ILE A 11 14.53 6.05 -18.36
CA ILE A 11 14.65 5.99 -16.90
C ILE A 11 13.65 4.98 -16.35
N LYS A 12 14.12 3.76 -16.08
CA LYS A 12 13.38 2.74 -15.34
C LYS A 12 13.21 3.16 -13.88
N MET A 13 11.99 3.21 -13.40
CA MET A 13 11.65 3.43 -12.01
C MET A 13 11.15 2.13 -11.38
N THR A 14 11.80 1.74 -10.28
CA THR A 14 11.33 0.64 -9.44
C THR A 14 11.14 1.15 -8.01
N ILE A 15 9.91 1.03 -7.49
CA ILE A 15 9.60 1.32 -6.08
C ILE A 15 9.17 0.01 -5.43
N SER A 16 9.69 -0.28 -4.24
CA SER A 16 9.22 -1.40 -3.43
C SER A 16 9.27 -1.05 -1.95
N ASN A 17 8.16 -1.25 -1.24
CA ASN A 17 8.06 -1.03 0.20
C ASN A 17 8.21 -2.30 1.03
N LYS A 18 8.86 -3.34 0.49
CA LYS A 18 9.07 -4.63 1.17
C LYS A 18 9.55 -4.52 2.62
N PRO A 19 10.61 -3.73 2.94
CA PRO A 19 11.08 -3.65 4.32
C PRO A 19 10.04 -3.02 5.26
N GLN A 20 9.30 -2.02 4.79
CA GLN A 20 8.27 -1.32 5.56
C GLN A 20 7.08 -2.26 5.85
N THR A 21 6.66 -3.05 4.86
CA THR A 21 5.61 -4.07 5.03
C THR A 21 6.02 -5.14 6.04
N VAL A 22 7.25 -5.66 5.95
CA VAL A 22 7.74 -6.67 6.90
C VAL A 22 7.85 -6.10 8.31
N PHE A 23 8.33 -4.86 8.44
CA PHE A 23 8.40 -4.16 9.71
C PHE A 23 7.01 -4.00 10.34
N LEU A 24 6.02 -3.49 9.60
CA LEU A 24 4.64 -3.33 10.08
C LEU A 24 4.04 -4.66 10.53
N ARG A 25 4.26 -5.73 9.75
CA ARG A 25 3.81 -7.08 10.12
C ARG A 25 4.46 -7.55 11.43
N ARG A 26 5.78 -7.41 11.57
CA ARG A 26 6.49 -7.80 12.80
C ARG A 26 6.03 -6.98 13.99
N LEU A 27 5.86 -5.66 13.82
CA LEU A 27 5.38 -4.75 14.86
C LEU A 27 4.00 -5.16 15.36
N PHE A 28 3.07 -5.44 14.43
CA PHE A 28 1.72 -5.92 14.77
C PHE A 28 1.78 -7.15 15.67
N PHE A 29 2.47 -8.22 15.23
CA PHE A 29 2.54 -9.46 16.00
C PHE A 29 3.29 -9.31 17.34
N LEU A 30 4.36 -8.50 17.38
CA LEU A 30 5.13 -8.28 18.61
C LEU A 30 4.29 -7.54 19.65
N VAL A 31 3.64 -6.44 19.28
CA VAL A 31 2.77 -5.67 20.18
C VAL A 31 1.58 -6.53 20.62
N SER A 32 0.96 -7.26 19.71
CA SER A 32 -0.11 -8.21 20.02
C SER A 32 0.33 -9.27 21.04
N LEU A 33 1.54 -9.81 20.90
CA LEU A 33 2.09 -10.79 21.85
C LEU A 33 2.33 -10.17 23.22
N VAL A 34 2.89 -8.96 23.28
CA VAL A 34 3.13 -8.25 24.55
C VAL A 34 1.81 -7.97 25.28
N ILE A 35 0.78 -7.52 24.56
CA ILE A 35 -0.55 -7.28 25.15
C ILE A 35 -1.15 -8.59 25.67
N ALA A 36 -1.06 -9.68 24.90
CA ALA A 36 -1.58 -10.99 25.31
C ALA A 36 -0.88 -11.53 26.57
N LEU A 37 0.45 -11.43 26.64
CA LEU A 37 1.23 -11.84 27.82
C LEU A 37 0.91 -10.96 29.04
N THR A 38 0.75 -9.66 28.84
CA THR A 38 0.35 -8.72 29.90
C THR A 38 -1.04 -9.05 30.42
N ALA A 39 -2.01 -9.28 29.53
CA ALA A 39 -3.36 -9.64 29.90
C ALA A 39 -3.41 -10.96 30.69
N LEU A 40 -2.63 -11.96 30.25
CA LEU A 40 -2.50 -13.23 30.96
C LEU A 40 -1.89 -13.04 32.36
N GLY A 41 -0.80 -12.27 32.47
CA GLY A 41 -0.16 -11.99 33.76
C GLY A 41 -1.09 -11.26 34.74
N LEU A 42 -1.86 -10.28 34.27
CA LEU A 42 -2.86 -9.59 35.08
C LEU A 42 -3.98 -10.53 35.55
N PHE A 43 -4.39 -11.48 34.70
CA PHE A 43 -5.40 -12.48 35.07
C PHE A 43 -4.89 -13.44 36.15
N LEU A 44 -3.61 -13.85 36.07
CA LEU A 44 -2.98 -14.75 37.05
C LEU A 44 -2.73 -14.10 38.41
N LEU A 45 -2.68 -12.77 38.47
CA LEU A 45 -2.46 -11.98 39.68
C LEU A 45 -3.79 -11.44 40.27
N ASP A 46 -4.93 -11.99 39.86
CA ASP A 46 -6.29 -11.58 40.26
C ASP A 46 -6.65 -10.11 39.95
N PHE A 47 -5.91 -9.45 39.06
CA PHE A 47 -6.22 -8.10 38.56
C PHE A 47 -7.21 -8.16 37.38
N THR A 48 -8.33 -8.85 37.56
CA THR A 48 -9.28 -9.19 36.49
C THR A 48 -9.78 -7.97 35.72
N LEU A 49 -10.08 -6.86 36.41
CA LEU A 49 -10.55 -5.63 35.76
C LEU A 49 -9.51 -5.07 34.77
N TYR A 50 -8.23 -5.07 35.16
CA TYR A 50 -7.14 -4.63 34.30
C TYR A 50 -6.86 -5.62 33.17
N GLY A 51 -7.03 -6.91 33.42
CA GLY A 51 -6.98 -7.94 32.38
C GLY A 51 -8.04 -7.72 31.29
N ILE A 52 -9.28 -7.43 31.68
CA ILE A 52 -10.37 -7.08 30.74
C ILE A 52 -10.03 -5.80 29.97
N ALA A 53 -9.51 -4.77 30.65
CA ALA A 53 -9.09 -3.54 30.00
C ALA A 53 -7.99 -3.80 28.94
N ALA A 54 -7.03 -4.69 29.23
CA ALA A 54 -5.97 -5.07 28.28
C ALA A 54 -6.54 -5.77 27.03
N VAL A 55 -7.58 -6.60 27.17
CA VAL A 55 -8.30 -7.19 26.03
C VAL A 55 -8.99 -6.11 25.20
N GLY A 56 -9.58 -5.09 25.84
CA GLY A 56 -10.13 -3.92 25.15
C GLY A 56 -9.08 -3.16 24.35
N VAL A 57 -7.89 -2.92 24.93
CA VAL A 57 -6.75 -2.29 24.24
C VAL A 57 -6.31 -3.14 23.04
N PHE A 58 -6.26 -4.46 23.19
CA PHE A 58 -5.95 -5.37 22.08
C PHE A 58 -6.97 -5.23 20.94
N ALA A 59 -8.26 -5.15 21.26
CA ALA A 59 -9.31 -4.98 20.25
C ALA A 59 -9.15 -3.65 19.49
N LEU A 60 -8.85 -2.54 20.18
CA LEU A 60 -8.58 -1.25 19.54
C LEU A 60 -7.34 -1.29 18.65
N TRP A 61 -6.25 -1.91 19.12
CA TRP A 61 -5.03 -2.11 18.33
C TRP A 61 -5.31 -2.92 17.06
N PHE A 62 -6.08 -4.01 17.20
CA PHE A 62 -6.49 -4.84 16.08
C PHE A 62 -7.33 -4.06 15.05
N LEU A 63 -8.36 -3.34 15.52
CA LEU A 63 -9.21 -2.53 14.66
C LEU A 63 -8.43 -1.44 13.94
N PHE A 64 -7.48 -0.79 14.61
CA PHE A 64 -6.60 0.21 13.98
C PHE A 64 -5.87 -0.36 12.76
N PHE A 65 -5.25 -1.53 12.89
CA PHE A 65 -4.57 -2.19 11.76
C PHE A 65 -5.52 -2.66 10.67
N GLN A 66 -6.74 -3.06 11.04
CA GLN A 66 -7.75 -3.51 10.08
C GLN A 66 -8.27 -2.35 9.22
N VAL A 67 -8.42 -1.16 9.79
CA VAL A 67 -8.90 0.05 9.08
C VAL A 67 -7.78 0.69 8.26
N ALA A 68 -6.53 0.63 8.72
CA ALA A 68 -5.39 1.24 8.04
C ALA A 68 -5.01 0.65 6.68
N ASP A 69 -5.52 -0.54 6.35
CA ASP A 69 -5.31 -1.25 5.10
C ASP A 69 -3.89 -1.12 4.52
N TYR A 70 -2.86 -1.31 5.35
CA TYR A 70 -1.49 -1.20 4.91
C TYR A 70 -1.21 -2.23 3.81
N GLN A 71 -0.88 -1.78 2.60
CA GLN A 71 -0.57 -2.66 1.47
C GLN A 71 0.92 -2.59 1.09
N PHE A 72 1.50 -3.76 0.84
CA PHE A 72 2.73 -3.85 0.07
C PHE A 72 2.45 -3.38 -1.35
N ILE A 73 3.38 -2.61 -1.90
CA ILE A 73 3.37 -2.13 -3.27
C ILE A 73 4.75 -2.30 -3.87
N GLU A 74 4.77 -2.86 -5.07
CA GLU A 74 5.92 -2.89 -5.95
C GLU A 74 5.50 -2.33 -7.31
N PHE A 75 6.12 -1.21 -7.70
CA PHE A 75 5.90 -0.56 -8.98
C PHE A 75 7.14 -0.73 -9.85
N ASN A 76 6.94 -1.05 -11.12
CA ASN A 76 7.98 -1.16 -12.13
C ASN A 76 7.42 -0.72 -13.48
N ASP A 77 8.14 0.14 -14.18
CA ASP A 77 7.74 0.70 -15.48
C ASP A 77 8.65 0.26 -16.65
N ALA A 78 9.37 -0.85 -16.51
CA ALA A 78 10.29 -1.33 -17.53
C ALA A 78 9.58 -1.76 -18.84
N ASN A 79 10.28 -1.59 -19.96
CA ASN A 79 9.91 -2.11 -21.29
C ASN A 79 8.56 -1.59 -21.82
N ASP A 80 8.28 -0.29 -21.67
CA ASP A 80 7.02 0.35 -22.10
C ASP A 80 5.76 -0.29 -21.48
N ARG A 81 5.91 -0.96 -20.33
CA ARG A 81 4.83 -1.59 -19.56
C ARG A 81 4.83 -1.06 -18.14
N ILE A 82 3.64 -0.99 -17.55
CA ILE A 82 3.42 -0.68 -16.14
C ILE A 82 3.07 -1.98 -15.44
N VAL A 83 3.81 -2.29 -14.38
CA VAL A 83 3.57 -3.43 -13.49
C VAL A 83 3.42 -2.87 -12.08
N LEU A 84 2.22 -3.01 -11.53
CA LEU A 84 1.90 -2.64 -10.15
C LEU A 84 1.44 -3.88 -9.39
N ARG A 85 2.30 -4.38 -8.52
CA ARG A 85 2.01 -5.51 -7.64
C ARG A 85 1.65 -5.01 -6.27
N TYR A 86 0.61 -5.61 -5.69
CA TYR A 86 0.17 -5.22 -4.36
C TYR A 86 -0.46 -6.39 -3.60
N TYR A 87 -0.30 -6.37 -2.29
CA TYR A 87 -0.95 -7.30 -1.36
C TYR A 87 -1.06 -6.66 0.03
N LYS A 88 -2.02 -7.08 0.86
CA LYS A 88 -2.14 -6.52 2.22
C LYS A 88 -1.00 -6.98 3.12
N ALA A 89 -0.39 -6.06 3.85
CA ALA A 89 0.73 -6.29 4.76
C ALA A 89 0.36 -7.20 5.94
N VAL A 90 -0.84 -6.98 6.49
CA VAL A 90 -1.39 -7.74 7.60
C VAL A 90 -2.69 -8.40 7.12
N ARG A 91 -2.66 -9.72 6.98
CA ARG A 91 -3.84 -10.56 6.76
C ARG A 91 -3.70 -11.86 7.52
N PHE A 92 -4.83 -12.37 7.97
CA PHE A 92 -4.95 -13.72 8.51
C PHE A 92 -5.33 -14.65 7.35
N GLY A 93 -4.55 -15.72 7.13
CA GLY A 93 -4.75 -16.69 6.05
C GLY A 93 -3.80 -16.52 4.85
N LYS A 94 -4.25 -16.95 3.66
CA LYS A 94 -3.44 -16.89 2.42
C LYS A 94 -3.33 -15.46 1.91
N THR A 95 -2.12 -15.01 1.61
CA THR A 95 -1.87 -13.73 0.95
C THR A 95 -2.37 -13.80 -0.49
N SER A 96 -3.33 -12.93 -0.86
CA SER A 96 -3.70 -12.74 -2.26
C SER A 96 -2.70 -11.79 -2.90
N PHE A 97 -1.86 -12.31 -3.79
CA PHE A 97 -0.94 -11.50 -4.58
C PHE A 97 -1.70 -10.98 -5.81
N ASN A 98 -1.89 -9.66 -5.89
CA ASN A 98 -2.51 -9.03 -7.03
C ASN A 98 -1.45 -8.31 -7.86
N SER A 99 -1.59 -8.35 -9.19
CA SER A 99 -0.71 -7.64 -10.14
C SER A 99 -1.59 -6.98 -11.18
N ILE A 100 -1.41 -5.67 -11.38
CA ILE A 100 -1.98 -4.92 -12.49
C ILE A 100 -0.87 -4.70 -13.51
N GLU A 101 -1.08 -5.20 -14.73
CA GLU A 101 -0.08 -5.15 -15.79
C GLU A 101 -0.69 -4.67 -17.10
N PHE A 102 -0.16 -3.58 -17.66
CA PHE A 102 -0.64 -3.04 -18.93
C PHE A 102 0.43 -2.19 -19.66
N PRO A 103 0.30 -2.02 -20.99
CA PRO A 103 1.20 -1.12 -21.75
C PRO A 103 1.05 0.35 -21.33
N GLN A 104 2.14 1.09 -21.22
CA GLN A 104 2.11 2.52 -20.83
C GLN A 104 1.22 3.37 -21.74
N GLN A 105 1.17 3.03 -23.03
CA GLN A 105 0.46 3.75 -24.09
C GLN A 105 -1.07 3.78 -23.89
N ILE A 106 -1.63 2.83 -23.13
CA ILE A 106 -3.06 2.78 -22.87
C ILE A 106 -3.45 3.45 -21.55
N LEU A 107 -2.47 3.94 -20.77
CA LEU A 107 -2.74 4.74 -19.59
C LEU A 107 -3.45 6.02 -20.01
N HIS A 108 -4.63 6.26 -19.44
CA HIS A 108 -5.36 7.49 -19.69
C HIS A 108 -5.28 8.44 -18.49
N ASN A 109 -5.47 7.92 -17.28
CA ASN A 109 -5.37 8.73 -16.08
C ASN A 109 -4.90 7.92 -14.86
N ALA A 110 -4.27 8.61 -13.91
CA ALA A 110 -3.89 8.08 -12.61
C ALA A 110 -4.43 9.00 -11.52
N HIS A 111 -5.53 8.57 -10.88
CA HIS A 111 -6.17 9.32 -9.81
C HIS A 111 -5.51 9.00 -8.47
N PHE A 112 -5.06 10.06 -7.78
CA PHE A 112 -4.52 9.96 -6.43
C PHE A 112 -5.49 10.64 -5.47
N GLU A 113 -6.06 9.85 -4.56
CA GLU A 113 -7.06 10.31 -3.61
C GLU A 113 -6.48 10.48 -2.21
N ASN A 114 -7.12 11.34 -1.41
CA ASN A 114 -6.79 11.53 0.00
C ASN A 114 -7.81 10.74 0.82
N SER A 115 -7.37 9.61 1.36
CA SER A 115 -8.12 8.79 2.31
C SER A 115 -7.80 9.15 3.76
N PHE A 116 -8.44 8.44 4.70
CA PHE A 116 -8.31 8.65 6.14
C PHE A 116 -6.85 8.57 6.66
N PHE A 117 -5.97 7.88 5.94
CA PHE A 117 -4.57 7.68 6.32
C PHE A 117 -3.59 8.67 5.67
N GLY A 118 -4.11 9.78 5.13
CA GLY A 118 -3.32 10.94 4.71
C GLY A 118 -3.37 11.22 3.21
N LYS A 119 -2.49 12.12 2.76
CA LYS A 119 -2.50 12.61 1.36
C LYS A 119 -1.99 11.57 0.37
N MET A 120 -2.62 11.48 -0.81
CA MET A 120 -2.25 10.55 -1.90
C MET A 120 -2.12 9.11 -1.40
N SER A 121 -3.06 8.71 -0.54
CA SER A 121 -3.04 7.41 0.12
C SER A 121 -3.62 6.31 -0.74
N ASP A 122 -4.44 6.63 -1.75
CA ASP A 122 -5.01 5.64 -2.66
C ASP A 122 -4.74 6.04 -4.12
N LEU A 123 -4.51 5.03 -4.97
CA LEU A 123 -4.23 5.15 -6.40
C LEU A 123 -5.24 4.34 -7.22
N THR A 124 -5.93 5.00 -8.13
CA THR A 124 -6.83 4.36 -9.10
C THR A 124 -6.29 4.61 -10.52
N LEU A 125 -6.09 3.53 -11.28
CA LEU A 125 -5.56 3.60 -12.65
C LEU A 125 -6.69 3.45 -13.65
N ILE A 126 -6.77 4.38 -14.60
CA ILE A 126 -7.76 4.38 -15.67
C ILE A 126 -7.05 4.18 -17.01
N VAL A 127 -7.48 3.18 -17.75
CA VAL A 127 -6.91 2.81 -19.05
C VAL A 127 -7.94 2.91 -20.18
N LYS A 128 -7.47 3.29 -21.36
CA LYS A 128 -8.28 3.34 -22.58
C LYS A 128 -8.20 2.00 -23.30
N THR A 129 -9.33 1.31 -23.38
CA THR A 129 -9.47 0.05 -24.11
C THR A 129 -10.21 0.27 -25.44
N ARG A 130 -10.25 -0.76 -26.30
CA ARG A 130 -11.04 -0.72 -27.55
C ARG A 130 -12.54 -0.50 -27.33
N ARG A 131 -13.06 -0.85 -26.14
CA ARG A 131 -14.48 -0.76 -25.79
C ARG A 131 -14.83 0.49 -24.98
N GLY A 132 -13.87 1.38 -24.74
CA GLY A 132 -14.03 2.55 -23.88
C GLY A 132 -13.05 2.55 -22.72
N MET A 133 -13.40 3.28 -21.66
CA MET A 133 -12.57 3.48 -20.48
C MET A 133 -12.76 2.33 -19.48
N ALA A 134 -11.68 1.84 -18.90
CA ALA A 134 -11.71 0.82 -17.86
C ALA A 134 -10.91 1.29 -16.63
N GLU A 135 -11.47 1.06 -15.45
CA GLU A 135 -10.86 1.41 -14.18
C GLU A 135 -10.35 0.15 -13.48
N TYR A 136 -9.11 0.19 -13.01
CA TYR A 136 -8.56 -0.84 -12.15
C TYR A 136 -8.95 -0.60 -10.70
N PRO A 137 -8.99 -1.66 -9.86
CA PRO A 137 -9.27 -1.51 -8.44
C PRO A 137 -8.25 -0.59 -7.77
N SER A 138 -8.73 0.26 -6.86
CA SER A 138 -7.90 1.19 -6.10
C SER A 138 -6.88 0.45 -5.24
N VAL A 139 -5.65 0.96 -5.22
CA VAL A 139 -4.51 0.41 -4.47
C VAL A 139 -4.11 1.39 -3.38
N SER A 140 -4.00 0.91 -2.14
CA SER A 140 -3.64 1.78 -1.01
C SER A 140 -2.14 1.96 -0.89
N LEU A 141 -1.67 3.16 -1.17
CA LEU A 141 -0.32 3.67 -1.00
C LEU A 141 0.02 4.08 0.44
N THR A 142 -0.84 3.79 1.42
CA THR A 142 -0.67 4.22 2.82
C THR A 142 0.66 3.76 3.43
N ALA A 143 1.14 2.57 3.05
CA ALA A 143 2.41 2.06 3.53
C ALA A 143 3.64 2.71 2.88
N LEU A 144 3.47 3.48 1.78
CA LEU A 144 4.57 4.21 1.14
C LEU A 144 4.83 5.56 1.85
N PRO A 145 6.10 5.96 2.02
CA PRO A 145 6.46 7.30 2.47
C PRO A 145 5.85 8.37 1.55
N ARG A 146 5.56 9.55 2.09
CA ARG A 146 4.97 10.66 1.31
C ARG A 146 5.84 11.05 0.11
N GLU A 147 7.16 11.01 0.26
CA GLU A 147 8.10 11.31 -0.82
C GLU A 147 8.02 10.29 -1.97
N GLU A 148 7.89 9.00 -1.65
CA GLU A 148 7.73 7.95 -2.66
C GLU A 148 6.38 8.05 -3.37
N ARG A 149 5.30 8.38 -2.64
CA ARG A 149 3.98 8.66 -3.23
C ARG A 149 4.04 9.83 -4.22
N LYS A 150 4.75 10.90 -3.86
CA LYS A 150 4.94 12.06 -4.73
C LYS A 150 5.72 11.70 -5.99
N ARG A 151 6.83 10.97 -5.85
CA ARG A 151 7.62 10.48 -6.99
C ARG A 151 6.80 9.57 -7.91
N LEU A 152 5.96 8.69 -7.34
CA LEU A 152 5.07 7.83 -8.10
C LEU A 152 4.07 8.66 -8.92
N LYS A 153 3.46 9.67 -8.30
CA LYS A 153 2.56 10.60 -8.99
C LYS A 153 3.26 11.35 -10.12
N GLU A 154 4.43 11.91 -9.86
CA GLU A 154 5.26 12.60 -10.86
C GLU A 154 5.60 11.65 -12.03
N ARG A 155 5.89 10.38 -11.74
CA ARG A 155 6.19 9.40 -12.78
C ARG A 155 4.97 9.09 -13.65
N PHE A 156 3.79 8.92 -13.07
CA PHE A 156 2.57 8.72 -13.85
C PHE A 156 2.23 9.94 -14.73
N LEU A 157 2.44 11.16 -14.23
CA LEU A 157 2.27 12.39 -15.03
C LEU A 157 3.22 12.43 -16.23
N GLN A 158 4.50 12.09 -16.02
CA GLN A 158 5.49 11.98 -17.09
C GLN A 158 5.08 10.95 -18.16
N ILE A 159 4.58 9.78 -17.74
CA ILE A 159 4.11 8.73 -18.67
C ILE A 159 2.93 9.22 -19.51
N MET A 160 2.04 10.03 -18.93
CA MET A 160 0.91 10.64 -19.62
C MET A 160 1.31 11.82 -20.51
N GLY A 161 2.55 12.32 -20.40
CA GLY A 161 3.04 13.48 -21.14
C GLY A 161 2.47 14.81 -20.64
N VAL A 162 2.10 14.87 -19.35
CA VAL A 162 1.53 16.06 -18.66
C VAL A 162 2.55 16.67 -17.70
#